data_AF-A0A7V3UYW8-F1
#
_entry.id   AF-A0A7V3UYW8-F1
#
_cell.length_a   1.000
_cell.length_b   1.000
_cell.length_c   1.000
_cell.angle_alpha   90.00
_cell.angle_beta   90.00
_cell.angle_gamma   90.00
#
_symmetry.space_group_name_H-M   'P 1'
#
loop_
_entity.id
_entity.type
_entity.pdbx_description
1 polymer ?
#
loop_
_entity_poly.entity_id
_entity_poly.type
_entity_poly.pdbx_seq_one_letter_code
_entity_poly.pdbx_strand_id
1 'polypeptide(L)'
;MGHFHPTESVAHKISAIVAFVRPVLLHVSRGLRWDSDHVVRFNDELRAVCDEAVRSGAMKHILWATDYFDASINRVAAWVIGVRAVRKALLYALLEPWKLAVEAELAGDGATKLAIEEARAELPFAAVWEEACRRADVPTGLAWMAEIRRYEAEVLSKR
;
A
#
# COMPACT_ATOMS: atom_id res chain seq x y z
N MET A 1 9.30 -2.30 6.08
CA MET A 1 8.47 -3.16 6.97
C MET A 1 9.19 -4.45 7.36
N GLY A 2 10.28 -4.85 6.68
CA GLY A 2 11.02 -6.10 6.95
C GLY A 2 11.93 -6.12 8.19
N HIS A 3 12.08 -5.02 8.93
CA HIS A 3 13.09 -4.86 9.99
C HIS A 3 12.60 -5.24 11.40
N PHE A 4 11.54 -6.06 11.48
CA PHE A 4 10.87 -6.40 12.73
C PHE A 4 10.76 -7.92 12.89
N HIS A 5 10.36 -8.37 14.07
CA HIS A 5 10.24 -9.79 14.35
C HIS A 5 9.19 -10.47 13.46
N PRO A 6 9.26 -11.80 13.28
CA PRO A 6 8.18 -12.54 12.64
C PRO A 6 6.84 -12.20 13.29
N THR A 7 5.81 -11.93 12.48
CA THR A 7 4.44 -11.53 12.89
C THR A 7 4.30 -10.12 13.48
N GLU A 8 5.39 -9.39 13.70
CA GLU A 8 5.34 -8.03 14.22
C GLU A 8 4.79 -7.06 13.15
N SER A 9 3.68 -6.39 13.47
CA SER A 9 2.99 -5.49 12.54
C SER A 9 3.43 -4.05 12.73
N VAL A 10 3.88 -3.41 11.65
CA VAL A 10 4.14 -1.97 11.64
C VAL A 10 2.86 -1.15 11.80
N ALA A 11 1.71 -1.67 11.32
CA ALA A 11 0.42 -0.99 11.46
C ALA A 11 0.10 -0.70 12.93
N HIS A 12 0.27 -1.68 13.82
CA HIS A 12 -0.02 -1.52 15.25
C HIS A 12 0.86 -0.47 15.96
N LYS A 13 1.94 -0.02 15.33
CA LYS A 13 2.86 0.98 15.89
C LYS A 13 2.48 2.40 15.51
N ILE A 14 1.69 2.60 14.44
CA ILE A 14 1.44 3.93 13.87
C ILE A 14 0.69 4.81 14.87
N SER A 15 -0.50 4.42 15.34
CA SER A 15 -1.27 5.21 16.31
C SER A 15 -0.51 5.47 17.61
N ALA A 16 0.29 4.50 18.06
CA ALA A 16 1.13 4.66 19.24
C ALA A 16 2.23 5.71 19.04
N ILE A 17 2.96 5.67 17.91
CA ILE A 17 4.10 6.56 17.65
C ILE A 17 3.64 7.98 17.32
N VAL A 18 2.64 8.11 16.44
CA VAL A 18 2.19 9.42 15.93
C VAL A 18 1.53 10.28 17.00
N ALA A 19 1.18 9.72 18.16
CA ALA A 19 0.76 10.50 19.33
C ALA A 19 1.90 11.35 19.92
N PHE A 20 3.17 10.93 19.76
CA PHE A 20 4.33 11.54 20.41
C PHE A 20 5.40 12.06 19.45
N VAL A 21 5.52 11.47 18.25
CA VAL A 21 6.59 11.80 17.29
C VAL A 21 5.97 12.13 15.93
N ARG A 22 6.31 13.31 15.39
CA ARG A 22 5.91 13.77 14.06
C ARG A 22 7.02 14.63 13.44
N PRO A 23 7.38 14.44 12.15
CA PRO A 23 6.87 13.42 11.23
C PRO A 23 7.45 12.02 11.51
N VAL A 24 6.77 10.99 11.00
CA VAL A 24 7.25 9.60 10.99
C VAL A 24 7.66 9.23 9.58
N LEU A 25 8.88 8.72 9.39
CA LEU A 25 9.32 8.14 8.12
C LEU A 25 8.93 6.66 8.07
N LEU A 26 8.25 6.26 7.00
CA LEU A 26 7.85 4.88 6.78
C LEU A 26 8.57 4.33 5.55
N HIS A 27 9.50 3.39 5.78
CA HIS A 27 10.11 2.57 4.74
C HIS A 27 9.23 1.35 4.46
N VAL A 28 8.57 1.37 3.30
CA VAL A 28 7.69 0.29 2.84
C VAL A 28 8.51 -0.70 2.01
N SER A 29 8.65 -1.91 2.55
CA SER A 29 9.39 -3.04 2.00
C SER A 29 8.58 -4.32 2.20
N ARG A 30 8.89 -5.42 1.51
CA ARG A 30 8.27 -6.73 1.75
C ARG A 30 9.32 -7.72 2.25
N GLY A 31 9.34 -7.98 3.56
CA GLY A 31 10.21 -9.00 4.15
C GLY A 31 9.68 -10.42 3.86
N LEU A 32 10.57 -11.33 3.46
CA LEU A 32 10.27 -12.74 3.29
C LEU A 32 11.19 -13.56 4.19
N ARG A 33 10.70 -13.87 5.40
CA ARG A 33 11.42 -14.58 6.49
C ARG A 33 12.59 -13.82 7.12
N TRP A 34 13.17 -12.88 6.39
CA TRP A 34 14.16 -11.91 6.84
C TRP A 34 13.90 -10.58 6.13
N ASP A 35 14.72 -9.57 6.42
CA ASP A 35 14.67 -8.26 5.76
C ASP A 35 15.20 -8.34 4.33
N SER A 36 14.42 -8.97 3.46
CA SER A 36 14.85 -9.46 2.16
C SER A 36 14.60 -8.50 1.01
N ASP A 37 14.16 -7.27 1.31
CA ASP A 37 13.97 -6.19 0.34
C ASP A 37 13.16 -6.55 -0.91
N HIS A 38 12.17 -7.45 -0.79
CA HIS A 38 11.37 -7.77 -1.96
C HIS A 38 10.45 -6.61 -2.32
N VAL A 39 10.13 -6.52 -3.62
CA VAL A 39 9.19 -5.52 -4.14
C VAL A 39 7.87 -5.61 -3.38
N VAL A 40 7.40 -4.43 -2.96
CA VAL A 40 6.13 -4.24 -2.26
C VAL A 40 4.98 -4.74 -3.13
N ARG A 41 4.02 -5.43 -2.49
CA ARG A 41 2.79 -5.90 -3.13
C ARG A 41 1.60 -5.31 -2.41
N PHE A 42 0.48 -5.21 -3.13
CA PHE A 42 -0.82 -4.91 -2.53
C PHE A 42 -1.30 -6.14 -1.75
N ASN A 43 -0.80 -6.31 -0.54
CA ASN A 43 -1.07 -7.42 0.38
C ASN A 43 -1.65 -6.91 1.70
N ASP A 44 -2.00 -7.82 2.59
CA ASP A 44 -2.69 -7.53 3.86
C ASP A 44 -1.86 -6.61 4.77
N GLU A 45 -0.55 -6.84 4.87
CA GLU A 45 0.35 -6.02 5.68
C GLU A 45 0.39 -4.55 5.20
N LEU A 46 0.53 -4.34 3.88
CA LEU A 46 0.50 -2.99 3.32
C LEU A 46 -0.86 -2.33 3.50
N ARG A 47 -1.95 -3.09 3.32
CA ARG A 47 -3.32 -2.59 3.55
C ARG A 47 -3.49 -2.17 4.99
N ALA A 48 -3.12 -3.00 5.96
CA ALA A 48 -3.22 -2.68 7.38
C ALA A 48 -2.47 -1.40 7.75
N VAL A 49 -1.26 -1.18 7.20
CA VAL A 49 -0.48 0.05 7.41
C VAL A 49 -1.20 1.28 6.83
N CYS A 50 -1.76 1.17 5.64
CA CYS A 50 -2.50 2.27 5.01
C CYS A 50 -3.83 2.55 5.72
N ASP A 51 -4.53 1.50 6.15
CA ASP A 51 -5.78 1.57 6.89
C ASP A 51 -5.56 2.30 8.21
N GLU A 52 -4.55 1.91 8.98
CA GLU A 52 -4.21 2.57 10.22
C GLU A 52 -3.83 4.05 9.99
N ALA A 53 -3.04 4.34 8.96
CA ALA A 53 -2.65 5.71 8.62
C ALA A 53 -3.87 6.60 8.28
N VAL A 54 -4.89 6.05 7.61
CA VAL A 54 -6.11 6.76 7.25
C VAL A 54 -7.06 6.87 8.44
N ARG A 55 -7.39 5.75 9.10
CA ARG A 55 -8.32 5.67 10.23
C ARG A 55 -7.87 6.56 11.40
N SER A 56 -6.57 6.60 11.70
CA SER A 56 -6.01 7.45 12.77
C SER A 56 -5.87 8.93 12.39
N GLY A 57 -6.10 9.30 11.12
CA GLY A 57 -5.81 10.64 10.59
C GLY A 57 -4.31 10.99 10.53
N ALA A 58 -3.43 9.99 10.72
CA ALA A 58 -1.99 10.17 10.75
C ALA A 58 -1.33 10.28 9.36
N MET A 59 -2.08 10.02 8.27
CA MET A 59 -1.56 10.03 6.90
C MET A 59 -0.73 11.29 6.56
N LYS A 60 -1.15 12.47 7.05
CA LYS A 60 -0.46 13.76 6.84
C LYS A 60 0.86 13.91 7.63
N HIS A 61 1.09 13.03 8.60
CA HIS A 61 2.28 13.02 9.46
C HIS A 61 3.27 11.91 9.08
N ILE A 62 2.94 11.10 8.07
CA ILE A 62 3.79 10.02 7.58
C ILE A 62 4.46 10.46 6.28
N LEU A 63 5.79 10.34 6.24
CA LEU A 63 6.60 10.43 5.03
C LEU A 63 6.69 9.03 4.42
N TRP A 64 6.09 8.85 3.25
CA TRP A 64 6.02 7.55 2.57
C TRP A 64 7.24 7.35 1.67
N ALA A 65 8.04 6.34 1.99
CA ALA A 65 9.17 5.92 1.17
C ALA A 65 9.09 4.43 0.85
N THR A 66 9.48 4.05 -0.35
CA THR A 66 9.68 2.64 -0.71
C THR A 66 11.13 2.26 -0.49
N ASP A 67 11.36 1.14 0.19
CA ASP A 67 12.68 0.59 0.44
C ASP A 67 12.66 -0.88 0.01
N TYR A 68 13.20 -1.18 -1.16
CA TYR A 68 13.29 -2.54 -1.68
C TYR A 68 14.28 -2.60 -2.83
N PHE A 69 14.84 -3.78 -3.05
CA PHE A 69 15.81 -4.05 -4.08
C PHE A 69 15.65 -5.49 -4.58
N ASP A 70 15.09 -5.63 -5.78
CA ASP A 70 14.97 -6.92 -6.47
C ASP A 70 15.78 -6.88 -7.77
N ALA A 71 16.98 -7.48 -7.73
CA ALA A 71 17.87 -7.57 -8.88
C ALA A 71 17.50 -8.69 -9.87
N SER A 72 16.50 -9.52 -9.56
CA SER A 72 16.10 -10.67 -10.38
C SER A 72 15.12 -10.32 -11.50
N ILE A 73 14.54 -9.11 -11.45
CA ILE A 73 13.56 -8.61 -12.43
C ILE A 73 13.98 -7.25 -13.01
N ASN A 74 13.25 -6.80 -14.03
CA ASN A 74 13.45 -5.45 -14.58
C ASN A 74 13.26 -4.39 -13.47
N ARG A 75 14.31 -3.60 -13.21
CA ARG A 75 14.35 -2.65 -12.09
C ARG A 75 13.35 -1.50 -12.23
N VAL A 76 13.03 -1.09 -13.46
CA VAL A 76 11.97 -0.10 -13.73
C VAL A 76 10.61 -0.70 -13.37
N ALA A 77 10.38 -1.96 -13.74
CA ALA A 77 9.17 -2.68 -13.36
C ALA A 77 9.06 -2.84 -11.84
N ALA A 78 10.14 -3.21 -11.14
CA ALA A 78 10.17 -3.29 -9.68
C ALA A 78 9.71 -1.97 -9.03
N TRP A 79 10.21 -0.84 -9.52
CA TRP A 79 9.82 0.47 -9.02
C TRP A 79 8.33 0.78 -9.28
N VAL A 80 7.88 0.61 -10.53
CA VAL A 80 6.49 0.88 -10.92
C VAL A 80 5.51 -0.01 -10.13
N ILE A 81 5.83 -1.29 -9.93
CA ILE A 81 5.00 -2.23 -9.18
C ILE A 81 4.85 -1.77 -7.73
N GLY A 82 5.96 -1.54 -7.02
CA GLY A 82 5.90 -1.24 -5.59
C GLY A 82 5.29 0.13 -5.30
N VAL A 83 5.63 1.18 -6.06
CA VAL A 83 5.00 2.50 -5.87
C VAL A 83 3.51 2.48 -6.19
N ARG A 84 3.09 1.79 -7.26
CA ARG A 84 1.66 1.61 -7.55
C ARG A 84 0.98 0.77 -6.48
N ALA A 85 1.64 -0.20 -5.85
CA ALA A 85 1.08 -0.96 -4.75
C ALA A 85 0.80 -0.08 -3.52
N VAL A 86 1.74 0.79 -3.12
CA VAL A 86 1.54 1.75 -2.01
C VAL A 86 0.39 2.70 -2.32
N ARG A 87 0.38 3.31 -3.51
CA ARG A 87 -0.69 4.24 -3.91
C ARG A 87 -2.07 3.56 -3.97
N LYS A 88 -2.12 2.31 -4.44
CA LYS A 88 -3.33 1.49 -4.43
C LYS A 88 -3.82 1.22 -3.00
N ALA A 89 -2.92 0.88 -2.08
CA ALA A 89 -3.28 0.63 -0.69
C ALA A 89 -3.81 1.89 0.02
N LEU A 90 -3.18 3.05 -0.20
CA LEU A 90 -3.68 4.32 0.29
C LEU A 90 -5.07 4.64 -0.26
N LEU A 91 -5.29 4.48 -1.58
CA LEU A 91 -6.60 4.70 -2.18
C LEU A 91 -7.65 3.72 -1.62
N TYR A 92 -7.29 2.44 -1.46
CA TYR A 92 -8.17 1.43 -0.89
C TYR A 92 -8.55 1.76 0.56
N ALA A 93 -7.64 2.31 1.36
CA ALA A 93 -7.90 2.80 2.72
C ALA A 93 -8.81 4.04 2.73
N LEU A 94 -8.58 4.99 1.82
CA LEU A 94 -9.40 6.21 1.71
C LEU A 94 -10.86 5.94 1.28
N LEU A 95 -11.12 4.83 0.59
CA LEU A 95 -12.45 4.43 0.14
C LEU A 95 -13.21 3.59 1.17
N GLU A 96 -12.58 3.22 2.28
CA GLU A 96 -13.21 2.41 3.31
C GLU A 96 -14.31 3.19 4.06
N PRO A 97 -15.51 2.62 4.26
CA PRO A 97 -16.55 3.19 5.11
C PRO A 97 -16.25 2.99 6.61
N TRP A 98 -15.03 3.30 7.05
CA TRP A 98 -14.51 2.93 8.37
C TRP A 98 -15.30 3.53 9.54
N LYS A 99 -16.00 4.65 9.33
CA LYS A 99 -16.88 5.25 10.34
C LYS A 99 -18.02 4.32 10.75
N LEU A 100 -18.58 3.56 9.80
CA LEU A 100 -19.63 2.58 10.10
C LEU A 100 -19.07 1.43 10.96
N ALA A 101 -17.83 1.01 10.70
CA ALA A 101 -17.16 0.01 11.51
C ALA A 101 -16.87 0.51 12.93
N VAL A 102 -16.52 1.79 13.10
CA VAL A 102 -16.34 2.42 14.43
C VAL A 102 -17.67 2.51 15.18
N GLU A 103 -18.76 2.91 14.52
CA GLU A 103 -20.09 2.94 15.14
C GLU A 103 -20.51 1.54 15.63
N ALA A 104 -20.32 0.51 14.81
CA ALA A 104 -20.58 -0.88 15.20
C ALA A 104 -19.68 -1.33 16.37
N GLU A 105 -18.39 -0.98 16.35
CA GLU A 105 -17.46 -1.29 17.44
C GLU A 105 -17.88 -0.66 18.77
N LEU A 106 -18.25 0.63 18.76
CA LEU A 106 -18.71 1.36 19.95
C LEU A 106 -20.04 0.84 20.50
N ALA A 107 -20.88 0.25 19.64
CA ALA A 107 -22.11 -0.42 20.03
C ALA A 107 -21.88 -1.86 20.54
N GLY A 108 -20.65 -2.39 20.47
CA GLY A 108 -20.35 -3.78 20.82
C GLY A 108 -20.79 -4.80 19.76
N ASP A 109 -21.18 -4.36 18.56
CA ASP A 109 -21.60 -5.22 17.46
C ASP A 109 -20.41 -5.65 16.60
N GLY A 110 -19.68 -6.66 17.08
CA GLY A 110 -18.54 -7.22 16.37
C GLY A 110 -18.90 -7.91 15.05
N ALA A 111 -20.13 -8.39 14.89
CA ALA A 111 -20.58 -9.06 13.67
C ALA A 111 -20.75 -8.05 12.53
N THR A 112 -21.45 -6.95 12.79
CA THR A 112 -21.60 -5.86 11.82
C THR A 112 -20.25 -5.24 11.48
N LYS A 113 -19.38 -5.02 12.48
CA LYS A 113 -18.02 -4.50 12.25
C LYS A 113 -17.25 -5.35 11.25
N LEU A 114 -17.20 -6.67 11.47
CA LEU A 114 -16.48 -7.59 10.57
C LEU A 114 -17.14 -7.66 9.19
N ALA A 115 -18.48 -7.67 9.11
CA ALA A 115 -19.19 -7.68 7.84
C ALA A 115 -18.88 -6.44 6.99
N ILE A 116 -18.73 -5.26 7.60
CA ILE A 116 -18.33 -4.02 6.91
C ILE A 116 -16.90 -4.12 6.37
N GLU A 117 -15.96 -4.63 7.19
CA GLU A 117 -14.56 -4.80 6.76
C GLU A 117 -14.43 -5.79 5.59
N GLU A 118 -15.21 -6.87 5.59
CA GLU A 118 -15.22 -7.84 4.49
C GLU A 118 -15.88 -7.29 3.22
N ALA A 119 -17.05 -6.64 3.33
CA ALA A 119 -17.77 -6.07 2.20
C ALA A 119 -16.96 -5.01 1.44
N ARG A 120 -15.94 -4.43 2.10
CA ARG A 120 -14.99 -3.51 1.48
C ARG A 120 -14.27 -4.11 0.26
N ALA A 121 -13.98 -5.42 0.27
CA ALA A 121 -13.31 -6.09 -0.83
C ALA A 121 -14.15 -6.13 -2.12
N GLU A 122 -15.47 -5.96 -1.99
CA GLU A 122 -16.43 -5.95 -3.10
C GLU A 122 -16.63 -4.54 -3.69
N LEU A 123 -16.15 -3.49 -3.02
CA LEU A 123 -16.26 -2.12 -3.51
C LEU A 123 -15.55 -1.97 -4.86
N PRO A 124 -16.02 -1.07 -5.75
CA PRO A 124 -15.46 -0.88 -7.09
C PRO A 124 -14.12 -0.11 -7.07
N PHE A 125 -13.19 -0.49 -6.20
CA PHE A 125 -11.86 0.08 -6.05
C PHE A 125 -11.09 0.14 -7.37
N ALA A 126 -11.20 -0.91 -8.20
CA ALA A 126 -10.51 -0.98 -9.48
C ALA A 126 -10.89 0.19 -10.41
N ALA A 127 -12.19 0.53 -10.49
CA ALA A 127 -12.66 1.65 -11.30
C ALA A 127 -12.12 3.00 -10.81
N VAL A 128 -12.07 3.20 -9.48
CA VAL A 128 -11.51 4.42 -8.89
C VAL A 128 -10.00 4.52 -9.16
N TRP A 129 -9.27 3.40 -9.08
CA TRP A 129 -7.85 3.36 -9.39
C TRP A 129 -7.54 3.66 -10.87
N GLU A 130 -8.34 3.11 -11.78
CA GLU A 130 -8.21 3.38 -13.22
C GLU A 130 -8.45 4.85 -13.53
N GLU A 131 -9.49 5.42 -12.94
CA GLU A 131 -9.80 6.84 -13.05
C GLU A 131 -8.66 7.72 -12.51
N ALA A 132 -8.07 7.36 -11.37
CA ALA A 132 -6.92 8.06 -10.80
C ALA A 132 -5.69 8.02 -11.72
N CYS A 133 -5.44 6.88 -12.38
CA CYS A 133 -4.38 6.76 -13.37
C CYS A 133 -4.64 7.64 -14.60
N ARG A 134 -5.88 7.62 -15.11
CA ARG A 134 -6.30 8.42 -16.27
C ARG A 134 -6.18 9.92 -16.01
N ARG A 135 -6.58 10.40 -14.82
CA ARG A 135 -6.41 11.81 -14.42
C ARG A 135 -4.95 12.21 -14.26
N ALA A 136 -4.07 11.26 -13.96
CA ALA A 136 -2.64 11.49 -13.82
C ALA A 136 -1.86 11.26 -15.13
N ASP A 137 -2.55 11.04 -16.25
CA ASP A 137 -1.95 10.77 -17.57
C ASP A 137 -0.93 9.61 -17.54
N VAL A 138 -1.25 8.54 -16.79
CA VAL A 138 -0.43 7.32 -16.73
C VAL A 138 -1.23 6.08 -17.15
N PRO A 139 -0.57 5.03 -17.67
CA PRO A 139 -1.28 3.85 -18.14
C PRO A 139 -2.06 3.12 -17.03
N THR A 140 -3.25 2.65 -17.40
CA THR A 140 -4.10 1.79 -16.57
C THR A 140 -3.75 0.31 -16.74
N GLY A 141 -4.28 -0.54 -15.86
CA GLY A 141 -4.10 -2.00 -15.94
C GLY A 141 -2.63 -2.42 -16.09
N LEU A 142 -2.37 -3.24 -17.12
CA LEU A 142 -1.05 -3.75 -17.48
C LEU A 142 -0.39 -2.97 -18.65
N ALA A 143 -1.02 -1.91 -19.17
CA ALA A 143 -0.53 -1.21 -20.35
C ALA A 143 0.88 -0.60 -20.17
N TRP A 144 1.24 -0.21 -18.93
CA TRP A 144 2.58 0.27 -18.58
C TRP A 144 3.70 -0.77 -18.80
N MET A 145 3.38 -2.07 -18.87
CA MET A 145 4.39 -3.09 -19.18
C MET A 145 4.88 -3.02 -20.62
N ALA A 146 4.04 -2.59 -21.56
CA ALA A 146 4.45 -2.42 -22.97
C ALA A 146 5.52 -1.32 -23.09
N GLU A 147 5.33 -0.23 -22.35
CA GLU A 147 6.28 0.88 -22.26
C GLU A 147 7.63 0.44 -21.69
N ILE A 148 7.62 -0.36 -20.63
CA ILE A 148 8.85 -0.91 -20.03
C ILE A 148 9.56 -1.87 -21.00
N ARG A 149 8.81 -2.76 -21.68
CA ARG A 149 9.40 -3.66 -22.68
C ARG A 149 10.03 -2.90 -23.84
N ARG A 150 9.38 -1.83 -24.30
CA ARG A 150 9.94 -0.92 -25.32
C ARG A 150 11.25 -0.29 -24.83
N TYR A 151 11.23 0.30 -23.64
CA TYR A 151 12.42 0.92 -23.05
C TYR A 151 13.57 -0.09 -22.81
N GLU A 152 13.23 -1.32 -22.44
CA GLU A 152 14.20 -2.39 -22.27
C GLU A 152 14.89 -2.74 -23.59
N ALA A 153 14.12 -2.90 -24.68
CA ALA A 153 14.65 -3.19 -26.00
C ALA A 153 15.47 -2.04 -26.60
N GLU A 154 15.01 -0.80 -26.41
CA GLU A 154 15.61 0.38 -27.05
C GLU A 154 16.80 0.96 -26.28
N VAL A 155 16.84 0.81 -24.95
CA VAL A 155 17.81 1.48 -24.07
C VAL A 155 18.56 0.49 -23.17
N LEU A 156 17.86 -0.32 -22.38
CA LEU A 156 18.52 -1.14 -21.35
C LEU A 156 19.36 -2.27 -21.94
N SER A 157 18.93 -2.84 -23.07
CA SER A 157 19.63 -3.92 -23.78
C SER A 157 21.02 -3.54 -24.32
N LYS A 158 21.34 -2.25 -24.36
CA LYS A 158 22.58 -1.69 -24.91
C LYS A 158 23.63 -1.42 -23.83
N ARG A 159 23.47 -1.96 -22.61
CA ARG A 159 24.33 -1.73 -21.45
C ARG A 159 24.74 -3.04 -20.79
#